data_AF-A0A2S9WWB2-F1
#
_entry.id   AF-A0A2S9WWB2-F1
#
_cell.length_a   1.000
_cell.length_b   1.000
_cell.length_c   1.000
_cell.angle_alpha   90.00
_cell.angle_beta   90.00
_cell.angle_gamma   90.00
#
_symmetry.space_group_name_H-M   'P 1'
#
loop_
_entity.id
_entity.type
_entity.pdbx_description
1 polymer ?
#
loop_
_entity_poly.entity_id
_entity_poly.type
_entity_poly.pdbx_seq_one_letter_code
_entity_poly.pdbx_strand_id
1 'polypeptide(L)'
;MNYTFDPQEKAIIDTLENSNPERIWTQFIKIVIEFKDYYVELECIPEVADSQNDADEAMTVKIRKFENTYEPCKHAKVIVENQSILEIKRVRTLLYFTDSITDPVETKKIDSQWNKILSKISGLRRSRIDKMFESGSSSYHDEIICNPKAPQAQVIKKEFSNLIDVGLLLKVKDKFVPAFLLSNAYGFNHLERKALYTMEELKEGLHNYELL
;
A
#
# COMPACT_ATOMS: atom_id res chain seq x y z
N MET A 1 -5.62 -15.64 -3.75
CA MET A 1 -5.01 -16.14 -2.49
C MET A 1 -5.31 -15.17 -1.34
N ASN A 2 -4.96 -15.53 -0.10
CA ASN A 2 -5.14 -14.63 1.06
C ASN A 2 -3.78 -14.31 1.71
N TYR A 3 -3.30 -13.10 1.46
CA TYR A 3 -2.06 -12.53 1.99
C TYR A 3 -2.36 -11.58 3.15
N THR A 4 -2.92 -12.14 4.24
CA THR A 4 -3.22 -11.36 5.44
C THR A 4 -2.12 -11.53 6.48
N PHE A 5 -1.88 -10.51 7.30
CA PHE A 5 -0.91 -10.57 8.39
C PHE A 5 -1.12 -11.81 9.26
N ASP A 6 -0.04 -12.55 9.47
CA ASP A 6 -0.05 -13.73 10.33
C ASP A 6 -0.19 -13.34 11.82
N PRO A 7 -0.40 -14.31 12.74
CA PRO A 7 -0.54 -14.01 14.16
C PRO A 7 0.69 -13.32 14.79
N GLN A 8 1.90 -13.58 14.30
CA GLN A 8 3.11 -12.93 14.81
C GLN A 8 3.16 -11.47 14.36
N GLU A 9 2.84 -11.20 13.10
CA GLU A 9 2.74 -9.84 12.55
C GLU A 9 1.67 -9.02 13.28
N LYS A 10 0.50 -9.63 13.53
CA LYS A 10 -0.57 -9.01 14.33
C LYS A 10 -0.09 -8.69 15.75
N ALA A 11 0.59 -9.62 16.41
CA ALA A 11 1.15 -9.37 17.74
C ALA A 11 2.16 -8.21 17.73
N ILE A 12 3.01 -8.10 16.69
CA ILE A 12 3.92 -6.95 16.53
C ILE A 12 3.10 -5.66 16.37
N ILE A 13 2.09 -5.64 15.48
CA ILE A 13 1.23 -4.47 15.27
C ILE A 13 0.59 -4.01 16.58
N ASP A 14 0.05 -4.94 17.37
CA ASP A 14 -0.60 -4.64 18.65
C ASP A 14 0.37 -3.97 19.64
N THR A 15 1.67 -4.33 19.61
CA THR A 15 2.69 -3.67 20.45
C THR A 15 3.03 -2.24 20.02
N LEU A 16 2.73 -1.86 18.77
CA LEU A 16 3.02 -0.53 18.24
C LEU A 16 1.95 0.49 18.62
N GLU A 17 0.73 0.06 18.93
CA GLU A 17 -0.35 0.97 19.32
C GLU A 17 -0.06 1.59 20.70
N ASN A 18 -0.24 2.91 20.83
CA ASN A 18 0.14 3.71 22.00
C ASN A 18 1.65 3.68 22.35
N SER A 19 2.49 3.22 21.41
CA SER A 19 3.94 3.22 21.58
C SER A 19 4.56 4.60 21.27
N ASN A 20 5.80 4.81 21.72
CA ASN A 20 6.56 6.04 21.51
C ASN A 20 7.86 5.75 20.75
N PRO A 21 7.82 5.64 19.42
CA PRO A 21 9.04 5.49 18.64
C PRO A 21 9.92 6.73 18.75
N GLU A 22 11.23 6.51 18.73
CA GLU A 22 12.20 7.61 18.60
C GLU A 22 12.02 8.26 17.23
N ARG A 23 11.95 7.45 16.18
CA ARG A 23 11.83 7.89 14.79
C ARG A 23 10.99 6.92 13.97
N ILE A 24 10.29 7.43 12.98
CA ILE A 24 9.75 6.63 11.87
C ILE A 24 10.50 7.05 10.61
N TRP A 25 11.00 6.06 9.88
CA TRP A 25 11.79 6.21 8.67
C TRP A 25 11.05 5.68 7.46
N THR A 26 11.35 6.28 6.31
CA THR A 26 10.96 5.77 5.00
C THR A 26 12.17 5.44 4.14
N GLN A 27 12.03 4.37 3.36
CA GLN A 27 12.88 3.92 2.27
C GLN A 27 11.98 3.43 1.12
N PHE A 28 12.57 3.05 -0.02
CA PHE A 28 11.78 2.70 -1.22
C PHE A 28 10.88 1.51 -0.97
N ILE A 29 11.44 0.42 -0.43
CA ILE A 29 10.69 -0.81 -0.12
C ILE A 29 10.41 -1.00 1.38
N LYS A 30 10.75 -0.03 2.25
CA LYS A 30 10.63 -0.20 3.70
C LYS A 30 10.09 1.04 4.41
N ILE A 31 9.29 0.82 5.44
CA ILE A 31 9.13 1.76 6.57
C ILE A 31 9.76 1.13 7.80
N VAL A 32 10.46 1.94 8.59
CA VAL A 32 11.07 1.48 9.85
C VAL A 32 10.55 2.32 10.99
N ILE A 33 10.04 1.66 12.03
CA ILE A 33 9.62 2.28 13.29
C ILE A 33 10.72 1.96 14.31
N GLU A 34 11.54 2.96 14.62
CA GLU A 34 12.71 2.83 15.48
C GLU A 34 12.38 3.15 16.93
N PHE A 35 12.82 2.28 17.83
CA PHE A 35 12.83 2.49 19.27
C PHE A 35 14.28 2.40 19.79
N LYS A 36 14.46 2.72 21.06
CA LYS A 36 15.77 2.76 21.71
C LYS A 36 16.60 1.48 21.53
N ASP A 37 15.96 0.32 21.76
CA ASP A 37 16.66 -0.97 21.85
C ASP A 37 16.21 -1.97 20.76
N TYR A 38 15.28 -1.59 19.89
CA TYR A 38 14.73 -2.44 18.82
C TYR A 38 14.12 -1.60 17.70
N TYR A 39 13.84 -2.21 16.55
CA TYR A 39 13.02 -1.59 15.51
C TYR A 39 12.04 -2.58 14.88
N VAL A 40 10.99 -2.05 14.27
CA VAL A 40 10.04 -2.80 13.46
C VAL A 40 10.11 -2.34 12.02
N GLU A 41 10.27 -3.28 11.10
CA GLU A 41 10.22 -3.03 9.65
C GLU A 41 8.88 -3.46 9.08
N LEU A 42 8.35 -2.62 8.19
CA LEU A 42 7.33 -2.98 7.21
C LEU A 42 8.02 -3.01 5.85
N GLU A 43 8.18 -4.19 5.27
CA GLU A 43 8.85 -4.38 3.98
C GLU A 43 7.85 -4.77 2.89
N CYS A 44 7.91 -4.07 1.76
CA CYS A 44 7.17 -4.43 0.56
C CYS A 44 7.81 -5.67 -0.07
N ILE A 45 7.04 -6.75 -0.20
CA ILE A 45 7.51 -8.01 -0.80
C ILE A 45 6.54 -8.48 -1.90
N PRO A 46 7.05 -9.07 -2.99
CA PRO A 46 6.21 -9.75 -3.96
C PRO A 46 5.85 -11.16 -3.47
N GLU A 47 4.60 -11.55 -3.69
CA GLU A 47 4.10 -12.93 -3.53
C GLU A 47 3.45 -13.38 -4.83
N VAL A 48 3.31 -14.68 -5.06
CA VAL A 48 2.67 -15.20 -6.28
C VAL A 48 1.17 -14.85 -6.27
N ALA A 49 0.63 -14.23 -7.32
CA ALA A 49 -0.79 -13.94 -7.37
C ALA A 49 -1.63 -15.14 -7.82
N ASP A 50 -2.86 -15.26 -7.31
CA ASP A 50 -3.92 -15.96 -8.04
C ASP A 50 -4.31 -15.08 -9.23
N SER A 51 -3.90 -15.45 -10.43
CA SER A 51 -4.23 -14.78 -11.69
C SER A 51 -4.27 -15.79 -12.85
N GLN A 52 -4.55 -15.30 -14.05
CA GLN A 52 -4.49 -16.06 -15.29
C GLN A 52 -3.05 -16.38 -15.74
N ASN A 53 -2.04 -15.78 -15.11
CA ASN A 53 -0.63 -15.89 -15.47
C ASN A 53 0.24 -16.15 -14.23
N ASP A 54 0.88 -17.32 -14.20
CA ASP A 54 1.70 -17.79 -13.07
C ASP A 54 2.87 -16.86 -12.68
N ALA A 55 3.23 -15.89 -13.55
CA ALA A 55 4.27 -14.92 -13.30
C ALA A 55 3.78 -13.62 -12.61
N ASP A 56 2.47 -13.44 -12.42
CA ASP A 56 1.95 -12.23 -11.79
C ASP A 56 2.19 -12.23 -10.28
N GLU A 57 2.42 -11.03 -9.76
CA GLU A 57 2.77 -10.81 -8.36
C GLU A 57 1.65 -10.05 -7.64
N ALA A 58 1.42 -10.44 -6.38
CA ALA A 58 0.63 -9.72 -5.41
C ALA A 58 1.58 -9.02 -4.44
N MET A 59 1.69 -7.70 -4.55
CA MET A 59 2.53 -6.92 -3.65
C MET A 59 1.88 -6.81 -2.28
N THR A 60 2.59 -7.29 -1.26
CA THR A 60 2.15 -7.29 0.14
C THR A 60 3.19 -6.63 1.05
N VAL A 61 2.87 -6.49 2.33
CA VAL A 61 3.79 -6.01 3.35
C VAL A 61 4.09 -7.13 4.35
N LYS A 62 5.38 -7.37 4.61
CA LYS A 62 5.82 -8.20 5.73
C LYS A 62 6.26 -7.35 6.90
N ILE A 63 5.81 -7.69 8.09
CA ILE A 63 6.19 -7.00 9.33
C ILE A 63 7.18 -7.85 10.13
N ARG A 64 8.31 -7.26 10.51
CA ARG A 64 9.34 -7.96 11.31
C ARG A 64 9.87 -7.06 12.41
N LYS A 65 10.14 -7.64 13.59
CA LYS A 65 10.79 -6.98 14.71
C LYS A 65 12.25 -7.44 14.80
N PHE A 66 13.15 -6.50 15.08
CA PHE A 66 14.57 -6.75 15.25
C PHE A 66 15.06 -6.18 16.59
N GLU A 67 15.68 -7.01 17.43
CA GLU A 67 16.13 -6.66 18.79
C GLU A 67 17.54 -6.02 18.78
N ASN A 68 17.70 -4.96 17.99
CA ASN A 68 18.93 -4.17 17.86
C ASN A 68 18.61 -2.72 17.45
N THR A 69 19.61 -1.85 17.48
CA THR A 69 19.49 -0.47 17.01
C THR A 69 19.41 -0.41 15.48
N TYR A 70 18.55 0.46 14.96
CA TYR A 70 18.43 0.66 13.52
C TYR A 70 19.57 1.51 12.97
N GLU A 71 20.23 1.03 11.92
CA GLU A 71 21.26 1.77 11.19
C GLU A 71 20.69 2.27 9.84
N PRO A 72 20.35 3.56 9.70
CA PRO A 72 19.72 4.08 8.50
C PRO A 72 20.67 4.04 7.29
N CYS A 73 20.15 3.57 6.16
CA CYS A 73 20.88 3.64 4.90
C CYS A 73 20.93 5.08 4.35
N LYS A 74 21.80 5.32 3.36
CA LYS A 74 21.99 6.64 2.72
C LYS A 74 20.70 7.29 2.20
N HIS A 75 19.70 6.48 1.82
CA HIS A 75 18.45 6.95 1.23
C HIS A 75 17.28 6.97 2.22
N ALA A 76 17.49 6.54 3.47
CA ALA A 76 16.48 6.60 4.50
C ALA A 76 16.19 8.06 4.88
N LYS A 77 14.91 8.39 5.02
CA LYS A 77 14.46 9.72 5.47
C LYS A 77 13.60 9.58 6.71
N VAL A 78 13.83 10.44 7.69
CA VAL A 78 12.96 10.54 8.86
C VAL A 78 11.66 11.23 8.47
N ILE A 79 10.52 10.67 8.87
CA ILE A 79 9.19 11.24 8.63
C ILE A 79 8.51 11.73 9.91
N VAL A 80 8.83 11.11 11.04
CA VAL A 80 8.30 11.45 12.37
C VAL A 80 9.41 11.26 13.39
N GLU A 81 9.52 12.18 14.35
CA GLU A 81 10.46 12.10 15.47
C GLU A 81 9.73 12.29 16.80
N ASN A 82 9.97 11.39 17.75
CA ASN A 82 9.50 11.47 19.13
C ASN A 82 8.00 11.75 19.25
N GLN A 83 7.18 11.04 18.48
CA GLN A 83 5.72 11.15 18.54
C GLN A 83 5.09 9.79 18.79
N SER A 84 4.13 9.77 19.71
CA SER A 84 3.35 8.58 20.00
C SER A 84 2.51 8.16 18.79
N ILE A 85 2.44 6.86 18.55
CA ILE A 85 1.46 6.26 17.63
C ILE A 85 0.17 6.09 18.43
N LEU A 86 -0.83 6.93 18.15
CA LEU A 86 -2.08 7.00 18.91
C LEU A 86 -3.10 5.94 18.50
N GLU A 87 -3.03 5.50 17.25
CA GLU A 87 -3.98 4.56 16.66
C GLU A 87 -3.28 3.89 15.47
N ILE A 88 -3.57 2.61 15.27
CA ILE A 88 -3.15 1.87 14.08
C ILE A 88 -4.38 1.25 13.42
N LYS A 89 -4.52 1.46 12.12
CA LYS A 89 -5.42 0.65 11.29
C LYS A 89 -4.61 -0.25 10.39
N ARG A 90 -5.02 -1.52 10.29
CA ARG A 90 -4.51 -2.40 9.23
C ARG A 90 -5.23 -2.05 7.94
N VAL A 91 -4.49 -2.02 6.83
CA VAL A 91 -5.03 -1.62 5.54
C VAL A 91 -5.09 -2.84 4.64
N ARG A 92 -6.28 -3.15 4.16
CA ARG A 92 -6.55 -4.33 3.33
C ARG A 92 -7.16 -3.94 1.99
N THR A 93 -6.83 -4.68 0.95
CA THR A 93 -7.46 -4.53 -0.37
C THR A 93 -7.76 -5.88 -1.01
N LEU A 94 -8.58 -5.85 -2.06
CA LEU A 94 -8.78 -6.95 -2.99
C LEU A 94 -8.11 -6.59 -4.31
N LEU A 95 -7.11 -7.37 -4.70
CA LEU A 95 -6.45 -7.31 -6.01
C LEU A 95 -7.06 -8.37 -6.93
N TYR A 96 -7.54 -7.96 -8.10
CA TYR A 96 -8.13 -8.83 -9.09
C TYR A 96 -7.42 -8.71 -10.43
N PHE A 97 -7.14 -9.85 -11.05
CA PHE A 97 -6.58 -9.93 -12.39
C PHE A 97 -7.68 -10.30 -13.37
N THR A 98 -7.77 -9.54 -14.46
CA THR A 98 -8.75 -9.78 -15.52
C THR A 98 -8.09 -9.72 -16.87
N ASP A 99 -8.61 -10.49 -17.82
CA ASP A 99 -8.26 -10.31 -19.22
C ASP A 99 -9.49 -10.14 -20.11
N SER A 100 -9.31 -9.45 -21.24
CA SER A 100 -10.36 -9.22 -22.23
C SER A 100 -10.84 -10.49 -22.95
N ILE A 101 -10.23 -11.64 -22.68
CA ILE A 101 -10.56 -12.95 -23.24
C ILE A 101 -11.55 -13.69 -22.32
N THR A 102 -11.38 -13.56 -20.99
CA THR A 102 -12.15 -14.25 -19.96
C THR A 102 -13.25 -13.40 -19.34
N ASP A 103 -13.16 -12.05 -19.41
CA ASP A 103 -14.19 -11.11 -18.96
C ASP A 103 -14.33 -9.88 -19.89
N PRO A 104 -14.99 -10.03 -21.06
CA PRO A 104 -15.08 -8.96 -22.06
C PRO A 104 -15.97 -7.76 -21.68
N VAL A 105 -16.59 -7.74 -20.49
CA VAL A 105 -17.63 -6.76 -20.11
C VAL A 105 -17.23 -5.82 -18.96
N GLU A 106 -16.14 -6.07 -18.22
CA GLU A 106 -15.71 -5.21 -17.10
C GLU A 106 -14.45 -4.38 -17.36
N THR A 107 -13.86 -4.46 -18.55
CA THR A 107 -12.73 -3.60 -18.96
C THR A 107 -13.21 -2.20 -19.34
N LYS A 108 -13.56 -1.38 -18.34
CA LYS A 108 -13.51 0.09 -18.43
C LYS A 108 -13.61 0.76 -17.05
N LYS A 109 -12.47 1.34 -16.65
CA LYS A 109 -12.28 2.45 -15.68
C LYS A 109 -12.14 2.09 -14.20
N ILE A 110 -10.97 1.62 -13.79
CA ILE A 110 -10.47 1.94 -12.43
C ILE A 110 -9.05 2.53 -12.44
N ASP A 111 -8.34 2.52 -13.57
CA ASP A 111 -6.97 3.05 -13.64
C ASP A 111 -6.83 4.59 -13.74
N SER A 112 -7.98 5.30 -13.79
CA SER A 112 -8.01 6.76 -14.02
C SER A 112 -8.28 7.61 -12.77
N GLN A 113 -8.60 7.04 -11.61
CA GLN A 113 -9.03 7.84 -10.45
C GLN A 113 -7.83 8.44 -9.72
N TRP A 114 -6.81 7.64 -9.37
CA TRP A 114 -5.59 8.19 -8.76
C TRP A 114 -4.78 9.02 -9.74
N ASN A 115 -4.57 8.59 -10.99
CA ASN A 115 -3.90 9.44 -11.99
C ASN A 115 -4.59 10.81 -12.21
N LYS A 116 -5.92 10.90 -12.03
CA LYS A 116 -6.66 12.18 -12.04
C LYS A 116 -6.52 12.95 -10.73
N ILE A 117 -6.62 12.30 -9.58
CA ILE A 117 -6.44 12.91 -8.24
C ILE A 117 -5.00 13.45 -8.11
N LEU A 118 -4.01 12.68 -8.53
CA LEU A 118 -2.59 13.02 -8.61
C LEU A 118 -2.30 14.18 -9.55
N SER A 119 -2.94 14.22 -10.72
CA SER A 119 -2.80 15.35 -11.66
C SER A 119 -3.41 16.65 -11.12
N LYS A 120 -4.46 16.55 -10.28
CA LYS A 120 -5.12 17.71 -9.67
C LYS A 120 -4.37 18.26 -8.47
N ILE A 121 -3.73 17.39 -7.68
CA ILE A 121 -3.02 17.77 -6.45
C ILE A 121 -1.60 18.31 -6.76
N SER A 122 -0.98 17.90 -7.87
CA SER A 122 0.44 18.18 -8.13
C SER A 122 0.72 19.39 -9.05
N GLY A 123 -0.25 19.94 -9.77
CA GLY A 123 0.02 20.98 -10.80
C GLY A 123 1.04 20.55 -11.89
N LEU A 124 1.47 19.28 -11.89
CA LEU A 124 2.49 18.73 -12.74
C LEU A 124 1.83 18.22 -14.02
N ARG A 125 2.19 18.85 -15.13
CA ARG A 125 1.93 18.32 -16.48
C ARG A 125 2.40 16.87 -16.50
N ARG A 126 1.47 15.95 -16.80
CA ARG A 126 1.74 14.57 -17.23
C ARG A 126 3.02 14.54 -18.04
N SER A 127 3.98 13.74 -17.60
CA SER A 127 5.26 13.61 -18.29
C SER A 127 5.00 12.99 -19.67
N ARG A 128 5.86 13.28 -20.66
CA ARG A 128 5.79 12.65 -21.98
C ARG A 128 5.90 11.11 -21.92
N ILE A 129 6.45 10.59 -20.82
CA ILE A 129 6.63 9.17 -20.55
C ILE A 129 5.27 8.50 -20.31
N ASP A 130 4.38 9.11 -19.51
CA ASP A 130 3.02 8.61 -19.29
C ASP A 130 2.22 8.52 -20.60
N LYS A 131 2.44 9.46 -21.53
CA LYS A 131 1.83 9.44 -22.87
C LYS A 131 2.40 8.37 -23.80
N MET A 132 3.64 7.95 -23.59
CA MET A 132 4.26 6.87 -24.37
C MET A 132 3.72 5.51 -23.91
N PHE A 133 3.47 5.34 -22.60
CA PHE A 133 2.85 4.12 -22.05
C PHE A 133 1.35 4.03 -22.34
N GLU A 134 0.61 5.16 -22.41
CA GLU A 134 -0.79 5.20 -22.89
C GLU A 134 -0.95 4.71 -24.36
N SER A 135 0.12 4.76 -25.18
CA SER A 135 0.08 4.32 -26.59
C SER A 135 0.63 2.91 -26.87
N GLY A 136 1.06 2.17 -25.84
CA GLY A 136 1.79 0.91 -26.00
C GLY A 136 1.12 -0.35 -25.48
N SER A 137 0.10 -0.26 -24.62
CA SER A 137 -0.55 -1.43 -24.04
C SER A 137 -1.95 -1.66 -24.62
N SER A 138 -2.02 -2.33 -25.76
CA SER A 138 -3.14 -3.25 -26.01
C SER A 138 -2.98 -4.49 -25.11
N SER A 139 -2.84 -4.27 -23.80
CA SER A 139 -2.67 -5.35 -22.84
C SER A 139 -4.02 -5.99 -22.66
N TYR A 140 -4.11 -7.23 -23.07
CA TYR A 140 -5.27 -8.06 -22.84
C TYR A 140 -5.51 -8.30 -21.34
N HIS A 141 -4.59 -7.91 -20.45
CA HIS A 141 -4.55 -8.16 -19.01
C HIS A 141 -4.58 -6.85 -18.21
N ASP A 142 -5.49 -6.74 -17.23
CA ASP A 142 -5.72 -5.58 -16.36
C ASP A 142 -5.68 -6.00 -14.88
N GLU A 143 -5.16 -5.11 -14.03
CA GLU A 143 -5.14 -5.25 -12.57
C GLU A 143 -6.12 -4.28 -11.92
N ILE A 144 -6.96 -4.78 -11.01
CA ILE A 144 -7.99 -4.00 -10.33
C ILE A 144 -7.79 -4.10 -8.83
N ILE A 145 -7.63 -2.94 -8.18
CA ILE A 145 -7.59 -2.80 -6.72
C ILE A 145 -8.91 -2.21 -6.26
N CYS A 146 -9.58 -2.87 -5.33
CA CYS A 146 -10.83 -2.37 -4.77
C CYS A 146 -11.01 -2.75 -3.30
N ASN A 147 -11.92 -2.05 -2.64
CA ASN A 147 -12.27 -2.36 -1.26
C ASN A 147 -13.01 -3.72 -1.22
N PRO A 148 -12.53 -4.70 -0.43
CA PRO A 148 -13.13 -6.04 -0.33
C PRO A 148 -14.63 -6.05 0.05
N LYS A 149 -15.10 -4.99 0.72
CA LYS A 149 -16.50 -4.84 1.15
C LYS A 149 -17.37 -4.08 0.15
N ALA A 150 -16.80 -3.56 -0.94
CA ALA A 150 -17.57 -2.80 -1.91
C ALA A 150 -18.44 -3.74 -2.78
N PRO A 151 -19.59 -3.25 -3.31
CA PRO A 151 -20.48 -4.07 -4.13
C PRO A 151 -19.79 -4.74 -5.33
N GLN A 152 -18.87 -4.02 -5.98
CA GLN A 152 -18.09 -4.55 -7.11
C GLN A 152 -17.18 -5.72 -6.72
N ALA A 153 -16.71 -5.80 -5.47
CA ALA A 153 -15.87 -6.91 -5.02
C ALA A 153 -16.66 -8.23 -4.92
N GLN A 154 -17.99 -8.17 -4.81
CA GLN A 154 -18.85 -9.35 -4.66
C GLN A 154 -19.12 -10.10 -5.97
N VAL A 155 -18.92 -9.44 -7.12
CA VAL A 155 -19.17 -10.02 -8.45
C VAL A 155 -17.89 -10.53 -9.12
N ILE A 156 -16.72 -10.26 -8.53
CA ILE A 156 -15.42 -10.68 -9.04
C ILE A 156 -15.23 -12.20 -8.90
N LYS A 157 -14.60 -12.83 -9.91
CA LYS A 157 -14.21 -14.24 -9.87
C LYS A 157 -13.16 -14.47 -8.79
N LYS A 158 -13.49 -15.31 -7.82
CA LYS A 158 -12.63 -15.55 -6.65
C LYS A 158 -11.29 -16.19 -7.00
N GLU A 159 -11.24 -16.99 -8.06
CA GLU A 159 -10.06 -17.73 -8.51
C GLU A 159 -8.93 -16.86 -9.08
N PHE A 160 -9.20 -15.61 -9.45
CA PHE A 160 -8.17 -14.63 -9.87
C PHE A 160 -8.10 -13.43 -8.92
N SER A 161 -8.57 -13.63 -7.68
CA SER A 161 -8.66 -12.58 -6.67
C SER A 161 -7.75 -12.86 -5.49
N ASN A 162 -7.14 -11.81 -4.99
CA ASN A 162 -6.16 -11.83 -3.93
C ASN A 162 -6.57 -10.85 -2.83
N LEU A 163 -6.85 -11.37 -1.63
CA LEU A 163 -7.11 -10.53 -0.46
C LEU A 163 -5.78 -10.24 0.23
N ILE A 164 -5.40 -8.97 0.33
CA ILE A 164 -4.03 -8.58 0.71
C ILE A 164 -4.07 -7.55 1.82
N ASP A 165 -3.35 -7.81 2.91
CA ASP A 165 -2.99 -6.79 3.91
C ASP A 165 -1.77 -6.01 3.37
N VAL A 166 -2.01 -4.78 2.94
CA VAL A 166 -1.02 -3.97 2.20
C VAL A 166 -0.23 -3.01 3.09
N GLY A 167 -0.39 -3.10 4.41
CA GLY A 167 0.35 -2.28 5.38
C GLY A 167 -0.53 -1.69 6.47
N LEU A 168 -0.07 -0.59 7.06
CA LEU A 168 -0.68 0.08 8.20
C LEU A 168 -0.97 1.55 7.91
N LEU A 169 -1.99 2.10 8.58
CA LEU A 169 -2.21 3.54 8.68
C LEU A 169 -1.99 3.94 10.13
N LEU A 170 -0.93 4.71 10.38
CA LEU A 170 -0.52 5.10 11.73
C LEU A 170 -1.01 6.52 12.01
N LYS A 171 -1.70 6.75 13.12
CA LYS A 171 -2.05 8.09 13.57
C LYS A 171 -0.98 8.62 14.53
N VAL A 172 -0.40 9.77 14.19
CA VAL A 172 0.57 10.48 15.03
C VAL A 172 0.07 11.92 15.22
N LYS A 173 -0.24 12.29 16.46
CA LYS A 173 -0.92 13.55 16.80
C LYS A 173 -2.23 13.72 15.99
N ASP A 174 -2.32 14.78 15.19
CA ASP A 174 -3.45 15.16 14.33
C ASP A 174 -3.28 14.68 12.87
N LYS A 175 -2.21 13.92 12.59
CA LYS A 175 -1.85 13.49 11.23
C LYS A 175 -1.71 11.97 11.15
N PHE A 176 -1.57 11.51 9.92
CA PHE A 176 -1.46 10.10 9.58
C PHE A 176 -0.22 9.83 8.74
N VAL A 177 0.47 8.73 9.04
CA VAL A 177 1.51 8.12 8.21
C VAL A 177 0.86 6.96 7.43
N PRO A 178 0.74 7.07 6.10
CA PRO A 178 0.25 5.98 5.25
C PRO A 178 1.37 4.96 5.03
N ALA A 179 1.50 4.03 5.96
CA ALA A 179 2.49 2.97 5.94
C ALA A 179 2.03 1.72 5.18
N PHE A 180 1.48 1.92 3.99
CA PHE A 180 0.89 0.87 3.15
C PHE A 180 1.06 1.12 1.65
N LEU A 181 0.91 0.07 0.85
CA LEU A 181 1.02 0.11 -0.61
C LEU A 181 -0.26 0.70 -1.23
N LEU A 182 -0.12 1.64 -2.16
CA LEU A 182 -1.26 2.29 -2.84
C LEU A 182 -1.61 1.66 -4.20
N SER A 183 -0.78 0.75 -4.67
CA SER A 183 -0.88 0.05 -5.95
C SER A 183 -0.22 -1.31 -5.82
N ASN A 184 -0.46 -2.20 -6.78
CA ASN A 184 0.25 -3.47 -6.90
C ASN A 184 1.62 -3.26 -7.55
N ALA A 185 2.41 -2.36 -6.98
CA ALA A 185 3.73 -2.00 -7.49
C ALA A 185 4.76 -2.03 -6.37
N TYR A 186 6.03 -2.15 -6.76
CA TYR A 186 7.14 -2.19 -5.83
C TYR A 186 7.28 -0.88 -5.05
N GLY A 187 7.43 -1.06 -3.74
CA GLY A 187 7.78 0.00 -2.83
C GLY A 187 6.60 0.83 -2.35
N PHE A 188 6.90 1.68 -1.37
CA PHE A 188 5.92 2.57 -0.83
C PHE A 188 5.96 3.92 -1.54
N ASN A 189 4.79 4.32 -2.05
CA ASN A 189 4.60 5.52 -2.88
C ASN A 189 4.86 6.88 -2.17
N HIS A 190 5.29 6.88 -0.91
CA HIS A 190 5.58 8.10 -0.15
C HIS A 190 7.02 8.64 -0.36
N LEU A 191 7.91 7.92 -1.04
CA LEU A 191 9.26 8.43 -1.32
C LEU A 191 9.30 9.66 -2.27
N GLU A 192 8.26 9.86 -3.06
CA GLU A 192 8.13 10.99 -3.98
C GLU A 192 7.20 12.10 -3.45
N ARG A 193 6.72 12.02 -2.20
CA ARG A 193 5.62 12.87 -1.68
C ARG A 193 5.76 13.28 -0.20
N LYS A 194 4.74 14.02 0.27
CA LYS A 194 4.49 14.37 1.68
C LYS A 194 4.30 13.09 2.50
N ALA A 195 4.98 12.96 3.64
CA ALA A 195 4.91 11.76 4.47
C ALA A 195 3.76 11.75 5.50
N LEU A 196 3.16 12.91 5.77
CA LEU A 196 2.12 13.09 6.79
C LEU A 196 0.87 13.74 6.20
N TYR A 197 -0.28 13.14 6.46
CA TYR A 197 -1.56 13.55 5.88
C TYR A 197 -2.61 13.88 6.95
N THR A 198 -3.55 14.76 6.63
CA THR A 198 -4.81 14.86 7.38
C THR A 198 -5.79 13.78 6.90
N MET A 199 -6.84 13.53 7.68
CA MET A 199 -7.88 12.57 7.27
C MET A 199 -8.58 13.00 5.97
N GLU A 200 -8.81 14.30 5.80
CA GLU A 200 -9.40 14.87 4.59
C GLU A 200 -8.55 14.58 3.36
N GLU A 201 -7.23 14.73 3.46
CA GLU A 201 -6.29 14.42 2.38
C GLU A 201 -6.26 12.91 2.05
N LEU A 202 -6.60 12.04 3.00
CA LEU A 202 -6.61 10.58 2.83
C LEU A 202 -7.94 10.00 2.35
N LYS A 203 -9.08 10.68 2.56
CA LYS A 203 -10.42 10.15 2.25
C LYS A 203 -10.54 9.62 0.83
N GLU A 204 -10.03 10.37 -0.14
CA GLU A 204 -10.06 9.96 -1.56
C GLU A 204 -9.15 8.74 -1.81
N GLY A 205 -8.15 8.48 -0.98
CA GLY A 205 -7.19 7.38 -1.16
C GLY A 205 -7.63 6.08 -0.54
N LEU A 206 -8.37 6.17 0.54
CA LEU A 206 -8.80 5.02 1.31
C LEU A 206 -10.06 4.35 0.75
N HIS A 207 -10.68 4.90 -0.30
CA HIS A 207 -11.92 4.33 -0.86
C HIS A 207 -11.77 2.88 -1.37
N ASN A 208 -10.58 2.51 -1.88
CA ASN A 208 -10.26 1.17 -2.37
C ASN A 208 -9.72 0.24 -1.28
N TYR A 209 -9.72 0.70 -0.03
CA TYR A 209 -9.12 -0.04 1.08
C TYR A 209 -10.12 -0.21 2.21
N GLU A 210 -10.05 -1.37 2.84
CA GLU A 210 -10.68 -1.63 4.10
C GLU A 210 -9.70 -1.27 5.23
N LEU A 211 -10.20 -0.53 6.23
CA LEU A 211 -9.46 -0.23 7.45
C LEU A 211 -9.97 -1.15 8.57
N LEU A 212 -9.05 -1.91 9.18
CA LEU A 212 -9.31 -2.94 10.19
C LEU A 212 -8.61 -2.68 11.51
#